data_AF-A0A1B2LVN8-F1
#
_entry.id   AF-A0A1B2LVN8-F1
#
_cell.length_a   1.000
_cell.length_b   1.000
_cell.length_c   1.000
_cell.angle_alpha   90.00
_cell.angle_beta   90.00
_cell.angle_gamma   90.00
#
_symmetry.space_group_name_H-M   'P 1'
#
loop_
_entity.id
_entity.type
_entity.pdbx_description
1 polymer ?
#
loop_
_entity_poly.entity_id
_entity_poly.type
_entity_poly.pdbx_seq_one_letter_code
_entity_poly.pdbx_strand_id
1 'polypeptide(L)'
;MDTWKCNNCIGYIPIDYSKIKTGDLVFFILKKTYGNRGDKILKTGNIMEVLENKVLINSHGKIIENNLEDIYPFSAPAKIIYKIFGICCCCSRT
;
A
#
# COMPACT_ATOMS: atom_id res chain seq x y z
N MET A 1 13.86 -1.57 4.47
CA MET A 1 13.56 -0.73 3.29
C MET A 1 14.51 -0.99 2.13
N ASP A 2 15.78 -1.34 2.37
CA ASP A 2 16.77 -1.55 1.29
C ASP A 2 16.40 -2.66 0.29
N THR A 3 15.62 -3.66 0.72
CA THR A 3 15.13 -4.73 -0.16
C THR A 3 14.18 -4.27 -1.26
N TRP A 4 13.62 -3.05 -1.16
CA TRP A 4 12.70 -2.49 -2.13
C TRP A 4 13.36 -1.53 -3.11
N LYS A 5 14.59 -1.08 -2.84
CA LYS A 5 15.31 -0.19 -3.75
C LYS A 5 16.03 -1.05 -4.79
N CYS A 6 15.99 -0.64 -6.06
CA CYS A 6 16.79 -1.30 -7.08
C CYS A 6 18.28 -1.01 -6.84
N ASN A 7 19.14 -2.00 -7.02
CA ASN A 7 20.59 -1.80 -6.95
C ASN A 7 21.15 -1.17 -8.24
N ASN A 8 20.42 -1.28 -9.35
CA ASN A 8 20.88 -0.85 -10.68
C ASN A 8 20.32 0.52 -11.09
N CYS A 9 19.18 0.94 -10.53
CA CYS A 9 18.62 2.28 -10.73
C CYS A 9 18.15 2.88 -9.40
N ILE A 10 17.82 4.17 -9.39
CA ILE A 10 17.35 4.86 -8.17
C ILE A 10 15.88 4.57 -7.80
N GLY A 11 15.16 3.82 -8.64
CA GLY A 11 13.74 3.51 -8.45
C GLY A 11 13.46 2.37 -7.48
N TYR A 12 12.20 2.24 -7.07
CA TYR A 12 11.73 1.20 -6.16
C TYR A 12 11.02 0.06 -6.89
N ILE A 13 11.17 -1.17 -6.39
CA ILE A 13 10.51 -2.37 -6.89
C ILE A 13 8.99 -2.16 -6.80
N PRO A 14 8.24 -2.37 -7.91
CA PRO A 14 6.78 -2.20 -7.91
C PRO A 14 6.12 -3.18 -6.91
N ILE A 15 5.03 -2.72 -6.30
CA ILE A 15 4.23 -3.56 -5.42
C ILE A 15 3.47 -4.56 -6.30
N ASP A 16 3.68 -5.84 -6.01
CA ASP A 16 2.92 -6.93 -6.63
C ASP A 16 1.68 -7.21 -5.77
N TYR A 17 0.57 -6.58 -6.14
CA TYR A 17 -0.70 -6.71 -5.43
C TYR A 17 -1.28 -8.12 -5.45
N SER A 18 -0.84 -8.99 -6.38
CA SER A 18 -1.28 -10.40 -6.44
C SER A 18 -0.74 -11.25 -5.28
N LYS A 19 0.34 -10.79 -4.63
CA LYS A 19 0.96 -11.49 -3.50
C LYS A 19 0.37 -11.11 -2.15
N ILE A 20 -0.51 -10.12 -2.12
CA ILE A 20 -1.18 -9.67 -0.91
C ILE A 20 -2.24 -10.70 -0.51
N LYS A 21 -2.25 -11.09 0.76
CA LYS A 21 -3.15 -12.13 1.28
C LYS A 21 -3.69 -11.81 2.67
N THR A 22 -4.71 -12.57 3.07
CA THR A 22 -5.23 -12.55 4.44
C THR A 22 -4.12 -12.77 5.47
N GLY A 23 -4.13 -11.97 6.52
CA GLY A 23 -3.14 -11.95 7.59
C GLY A 23 -2.00 -10.95 7.38
N ASP A 24 -1.81 -10.43 6.16
CA ASP A 24 -0.74 -9.47 5.90
C ASP A 24 -1.01 -8.13 6.62
N LEU A 25 0.05 -7.59 7.23
CA LEU A 25 0.03 -6.23 7.79
C LEU A 25 0.28 -5.22 6.68
N VAL A 26 -0.64 -4.27 6.53
CA VAL A 26 -0.60 -3.25 5.47
C VAL A 26 -0.82 -1.86 6.03
N PHE A 27 -0.30 -0.88 5.31
CA PHE A 27 -0.68 0.51 5.46
C PHE A 27 -1.81 0.86 4.51
N PHE A 28 -2.72 1.73 4.94
CA PHE A 28 -3.82 2.25 4.11
C PHE A 28 -4.17 3.69 4.49
N ILE A 29 -4.76 4.42 3.55
CA ILE A 29 -5.23 5.78 3.79
C ILE A 29 -6.70 5.72 4.21
N LEU A 30 -6.98 6.19 5.42
CA LEU A 30 -8.33 6.42 5.90
C LEU A 30 -8.76 7.85 5.58
N LYS A 31 -9.78 8.01 4.73
CA LYS A 31 -10.42 9.31 4.49
C LYS A 31 -11.44 9.57 5.60
N LYS A 32 -11.26 10.66 6.34
CA LYS A 32 -12.25 11.14 7.32
C LYS A 32 -12.81 12.46 6.87
N THR A 33 -14.12 12.62 6.96
CA THR A 33 -14.78 13.90 6.66
C THR A 33 -15.29 14.48 7.96
N TYR A 34 -14.89 15.71 8.27
CA TYR A 34 -15.39 16.48 9.41
C TYR A 34 -15.99 17.79 8.88
N GLY A 35 -17.32 17.83 8.75
CA GLY A 35 -18.02 18.92 8.08
C GLY A 35 -17.53 19.10 6.64
N ASN A 36 -17.02 20.29 6.30
CA ASN A 36 -16.50 20.61 4.96
C ASN A 36 -15.01 20.26 4.76
N ARG A 37 -14.31 19.71 5.77
CA ARG A 37 -12.90 19.35 5.66
C ARG A 37 -12.74 17.84 5.53
N GLY A 38 -12.05 17.42 4.47
CA GLY A 38 -11.58 16.04 4.30
C GLY A 38 -10.16 15.91 4.81
N ASP A 39 -9.92 14.97 5.72
CA ASP A 39 -8.61 14.61 6.22
C ASP A 39 -8.21 13.20 5.73
N LYS A 40 -6.91 13.01 5.47
CA LYS A 40 -6.35 11.75 4.99
C LYS A 40 -5.33 11.27 6.02
N ILE A 41 -5.71 10.25 6.77
CA ILE A 41 -4.89 9.73 7.85
C ILE A 41 -4.29 8.40 7.42
N LEU A 42 -2.96 8.28 7.54
CA LEU A 42 -2.29 7.02 7.34
C LEU A 42 -2.53 6.09 8.54
N LYS A 43 -2.98 4.86 8.27
CA LYS A 43 -3.24 3.84 9.28
C LYS A 43 -2.62 2.51 8.88
N THR A 44 -2.53 1.60 9.85
CA THR A 44 -2.10 0.22 9.67
C THR A 44 -3.20 -0.73 10.08
N GLY A 45 -3.21 -1.92 9.49
CA GLY A 45 -4.14 -2.98 9.87
C GLY A 45 -3.81 -4.30 9.16
N ASN A 46 -4.44 -5.38 9.61
CA ASN A 46 -4.26 -6.70 9.02
C ASN A 46 -5.36 -6.98 8.01
N ILE A 47 -5.00 -7.55 6.87
CA ILE A 47 -6.00 -7.98 5.88
C ILE A 47 -6.79 -9.14 6.45
N MET A 48 -8.11 -9.00 6.45
CA MET A 48 -9.05 -10.07 6.77
C MET A 48 -9.43 -10.84 5.51
N GLU A 49 -9.67 -10.14 4.41
CA GLU A 49 -10.16 -10.71 3.16
C GLU A 49 -9.68 -9.90 1.97
N VAL A 50 -9.36 -10.60 0.88
CA VAL A 50 -9.00 -10.02 -0.42
C VAL A 50 -10.13 -10.35 -1.39
N LEU A 51 -10.78 -9.31 -1.91
CA LEU A 51 -11.75 -9.37 -3.00
C LEU A 51 -11.04 -8.94 -4.30
N GLU A 52 -11.70 -9.05 -5.46
CA GLU A 52 -11.07 -8.78 -6.76
C GLU A 52 -10.34 -7.41 -6.83
N ASN A 53 -10.96 -6.36 -6.29
CA ASN A 53 -10.48 -4.98 -6.37
C ASN A 53 -10.46 -4.27 -5.00
N LYS A 54 -10.84 -4.97 -3.93
CA LYS A 54 -10.99 -4.43 -2.58
C LYS A 54 -10.40 -5.35 -1.54
N VAL A 55 -10.10 -4.78 -0.38
CA VAL A 55 -9.65 -5.52 0.79
C VAL A 55 -10.44 -5.10 2.02
N LEU A 56 -10.74 -6.07 2.87
CA LEU A 56 -11.25 -5.82 4.21
C LEU A 56 -10.07 -5.84 5.18
N ILE A 57 -9.91 -4.77 5.95
CA ILE A 57 -8.77 -4.56 6.84
C ILE A 57 -9.29 -4.43 8.27
N ASN A 58 -8.75 -5.24 9.18
CA ASN A 58 -8.95 -5.03 10.62
C ASN A 58 -7.89 -4.04 11.13
N SER A 59 -8.34 -2.85 11.53
CA SER A 59 -7.52 -1.84 12.17
C SER A 59 -8.06 -1.59 13.57
N HIS A 60 -7.38 -2.12 14.59
CA HIS A 60 -7.74 -1.97 16.00
C HIS A 60 -9.20 -2.35 16.32
N GLY A 61 -9.66 -3.48 15.78
CA GLY A 61 -11.02 -4.01 16.01
C GLY A 61 -12.10 -3.38 15.12
N LYS A 62 -11.73 -2.49 14.21
CA LYS A 62 -12.65 -1.93 13.20
C LYS A 62 -12.34 -2.51 11.84
N ILE A 63 -13.38 -3.00 11.16
CA ILE A 63 -13.30 -3.48 9.79
C ILE A 63 -13.44 -2.26 8.86
N ILE A 64 -12.47 -2.08 7.99
CA ILE A 64 -12.40 -0.98 7.04
C ILE A 64 -12.22 -1.57 5.65
N GLU A 65 -13.10 -1.19 4.73
CA GLU A 65 -12.97 -1.51 3.31
C GLU A 65 -12.03 -0.49 2.63
N ASN A 66 -11.12 -0.97 1.80
CA ASN A 66 -10.25 -0.12 0.97
C ASN A 66 -10.03 -0.73 -0.42
N ASN A 67 -9.62 0.08 -1.37
CA ASN A 67 -9.21 -0.42 -2.68
C ASN A 67 -7.85 -1.12 -2.56
N LEU A 68 -7.68 -2.23 -3.28
CA LEU A 68 -6.43 -3.00 -3.26
C LEU A 68 -5.22 -2.14 -3.69
N GLU A 69 -5.41 -1.23 -4.64
CA GLU A 69 -4.36 -0.31 -5.15
C GLU A 69 -4.00 0.86 -4.22
N ASP A 70 -4.80 1.08 -3.17
CA ASP A 70 -4.58 2.13 -2.17
C ASP A 70 -3.96 1.61 -0.87
N ILE A 71 -3.74 0.30 -0.78
CA ILE A 71 -2.95 -0.31 0.29
C ILE A 71 -1.51 -0.55 -0.16
N TYR A 72 -0.62 -0.72 0.82
CA TYR A 72 0.74 -1.15 0.54
C TYR A 72 1.29 -1.99 1.71
N PRO A 73 2.09 -3.02 1.44
CA PRO A 73 2.68 -3.88 2.47
C PRO A 73 3.44 -3.06 3.52
N PHE A 74 3.42 -3.48 4.79
CA PHE A 74 4.11 -2.77 5.86
C PHE A 74 5.63 -2.62 5.61
N SER A 75 6.23 -3.59 4.94
CA SER A 75 7.65 -3.55 4.58
C SER A 75 7.95 -2.63 3.38
N ALA A 76 6.95 -2.25 2.59
CA ALA A 76 7.11 -1.47 1.38
C ALA A 76 7.21 0.03 1.69
N PRO A 77 7.92 0.82 0.86
CA PRO A 77 7.89 2.27 0.96
C PRO A 77 6.47 2.82 0.84
N ALA A 78 6.21 3.94 1.50
CA ALA A 78 4.94 4.64 1.32
C ALA A 78 4.74 5.08 -0.14
N LYS A 79 3.48 5.14 -0.60
CA LYS A 79 3.11 5.55 -1.98
C LYS A 79 3.74 6.88 -2.41
N ILE A 80 4.03 7.79 -1.46
CA ILE A 80 4.72 9.06 -1.75
C ILE A 80 6.18 8.87 -2.18
N ILE A 81 6.87 7.86 -1.64
CA ILE A 81 8.25 7.53 -2.01
C ILE A 81 8.31 7.10 -3.48
N TYR A 82 7.37 6.26 -3.92
CA TYR A 82 7.24 5.88 -5.33
C TYR A 82 6.97 7.07 -6.25
N LYS A 83 6.23 8.10 -5.79
CA LYS A 83 6.00 9.33 -6.57
C LYS A 83 7.25 10.20 -6.71
N ILE A 84 8.09 10.24 -5.68
CA ILE A 84 9.31 11.07 -5.66
C ILE A 84 10.44 10.40 -6.45
N PHE A 85 10.67 9.10 -6.22
CA PHE A 85 11.83 8.38 -6.74
C PHE A 85 11.50 7.49 -7.96
N GLY A 86 10.23 7.31 -8.28
CA GLY A 86 9.79 6.47 -9.38
C GLY A 86 9.87 4.97 -9.09
N ILE A 87 9.39 4.20 -10.06
CA ILE A 87 9.43 2.74 -10.06
C ILE A 87 10.68 2.29 -10.80
N CYS A 88 11.26 1.17 -10.37
CA CYS A 88 12.37 0.52 -11.05
C CYS A 88 12.03 0.20 -12.52
N CYS A 89 12.88 0.65 -13.44
CA CYS A 89 12.76 0.38 -14.88
C CYS A 89 13.69 -0.74 -15.39
N CYS A 90 14.47 -1.36 -14.50
CA CYS A 90 15.39 -2.42 -14.88
C CYS A 90 14.68 -3.72 -15.24
N CYS A 91 13.47 -3.95 -14.70
CA CYS A 91 12.67 -5.15 -14.99
C CYS A 91 11.82 -5.02 -16.28
N SER A 92 11.78 -3.85 -16.90
CA SER A 92 10.99 -3.58 -18.12
C SER A 92 11.82 -3.66 -19.41
N ARG A 93 13.08 -4.12 -19.33
CA ARG A 93 13.90 -4.49 -20.49
C ARG A 93 13.89 -6.02 -20.65
N THR A 94 12.80 -6.55 -21.18
CA THR A 94 12.81 -7.83 -21.92
C THR A 94 12.89 -7.52 -23.40
#